data_AF-A0A3B9EMQ7-F1
#
_entry.id   AF-A0A3B9EMQ7-F1
#
_cell.length_a   1.000
_cell.length_b   1.000
_cell.length_c   1.000
_cell.angle_alpha   90.00
_cell.angle_beta   90.00
_cell.angle_gamma   90.00
#
_symmetry.space_group_name_H-M   'P 1'
#
loop_
_entity.id
_entity.type
_entity.pdbx_description
1 polymer ?
#
loop_
_entity_poly.entity_id
_entity_poly.type
_entity_poly.pdbx_seq_one_letter_code
_entity_poly.pdbx_strand_id
1 'polypeptide(L)'
;MIKPLKRLFPIILLTAAAALPNNAARGDGIDYAAANAAIVQDHLLPRYHDFTTTTADLMTAAQKLCPDVGVADLEAVRTAFHTALDAWQTVEHIRQGPPAATNAHIRVKFWPDRKSIVDKHLTRLMKNKNPDILTPKVYGHVSIAVQGFPAMERLLFTEDAAARLKQTDTPVKPCAVVGAIAA
;
A
#
# COMPACT_ATOMS: atom_id res chain seq x y z
N MET A 1 -34.64 -44.16 -77.88
CA MET A 1 -35.94 -44.74 -77.48
C MET A 1 -36.04 -44.70 -75.96
N ILE A 2 -37.24 -44.65 -75.37
CA ILE A 2 -37.52 -44.65 -73.92
C ILE A 2 -37.23 -43.31 -73.17
N LYS A 3 -38.19 -42.94 -72.28
CA LYS A 3 -38.21 -41.92 -71.21
C LYS A 3 -38.58 -42.66 -69.89
N PRO A 4 -38.63 -42.08 -68.67
CA PRO A 4 -38.23 -40.74 -68.19
C PRO A 4 -37.02 -40.84 -67.19
N LEU A 5 -36.91 -40.44 -65.90
CA LEU A 5 -37.77 -39.77 -64.89
C LEU A 5 -36.96 -39.16 -63.69
N LYS A 6 -37.69 -38.47 -62.80
CA LYS A 6 -37.44 -37.92 -61.43
C LYS A 6 -36.50 -38.77 -60.54
N ARG A 7 -35.82 -38.23 -59.50
CA ARG A 7 -36.34 -37.37 -58.41
C ARG A 7 -35.30 -36.42 -57.78
N LEU A 8 -35.79 -35.32 -57.19
CA LEU A 8 -35.10 -34.53 -56.16
C LEU A 8 -35.08 -35.28 -54.82
N PHE A 9 -34.00 -35.11 -54.05
CA PHE A 9 -33.99 -35.27 -52.59
C PHE A 9 -32.97 -34.28 -51.99
N PRO A 10 -33.37 -33.43 -51.03
CA PRO A 10 -32.43 -32.61 -50.28
C PRO A 10 -31.73 -33.47 -49.22
N ILE A 11 -30.40 -33.46 -49.19
CA ILE A 11 -29.64 -34.08 -48.09
C ILE A 11 -29.70 -33.12 -46.89
N ILE A 12 -30.62 -33.38 -45.97
CA ILE A 12 -30.66 -32.73 -44.67
C ILE A 12 -29.45 -33.25 -43.88
N LEU A 13 -28.41 -32.43 -43.78
CA LEU A 13 -27.26 -32.69 -42.93
C LEU A 13 -27.69 -32.59 -41.46
N LEU A 14 -28.05 -33.73 -40.88
CA LEU A 14 -28.41 -33.85 -39.48
C LEU A 14 -27.14 -33.65 -38.63
N THR A 15 -26.93 -32.42 -38.14
CA THR A 15 -25.83 -32.09 -37.24
C THR A 15 -26.02 -32.77 -35.90
N ALA A 16 -25.44 -33.96 -35.76
CA ALA A 16 -25.39 -34.68 -34.49
C ALA A 16 -24.61 -33.85 -33.46
N ALA A 17 -25.33 -33.14 -32.61
CA ALA A 17 -24.78 -32.42 -31.47
C ALA A 17 -24.22 -33.45 -30.49
N ALA A 18 -22.93 -33.77 -30.64
CA ALA A 18 -22.21 -34.61 -29.70
C ALA A 18 -22.22 -33.91 -28.34
N ALA A 19 -23.05 -34.41 -27.42
CA ALA A 19 -23.06 -33.99 -26.03
C ALA A 19 -21.73 -34.41 -25.41
N LEU A 20 -20.73 -33.52 -25.48
CA LEU A 20 -19.49 -33.65 -24.73
C LEU A 20 -19.88 -33.93 -23.27
N PRO A 21 -19.30 -34.94 -22.60
CA PRO A 21 -19.61 -35.20 -21.21
C PRO A 21 -19.28 -33.94 -20.43
N ASN A 22 -20.30 -33.35 -19.79
CA ASN A 22 -20.16 -32.11 -19.07
C ASN A 22 -19.37 -32.39 -17.79
N ASN A 23 -18.04 -32.39 -17.92
CA ASN A 23 -17.07 -32.39 -16.84
C ASN A 23 -17.13 -31.02 -16.13
N ALA A 24 -18.30 -30.72 -15.56
CA ALA A 24 -18.46 -29.71 -14.53
C ALA A 24 -17.39 -30.02 -13.48
N ALA A 25 -16.47 -29.07 -13.27
CA ALA A 25 -15.27 -29.29 -12.49
C ALA A 25 -15.66 -29.85 -11.13
N ARG A 26 -15.33 -31.14 -10.90
CA ARG A 26 -15.64 -31.81 -9.64
C ARG A 26 -14.79 -31.15 -8.58
N GLY A 27 -15.41 -30.29 -7.77
CA GLY A 27 -14.76 -29.63 -6.66
C GLY A 27 -13.96 -30.65 -5.84
N ASP A 28 -12.75 -30.27 -5.48
CA ASP A 28 -11.77 -31.03 -4.70
C ASP A 28 -12.23 -31.41 -3.29
N GLY A 29 -13.40 -30.92 -2.87
CA GLY A 29 -13.99 -31.13 -1.54
C GLY A 29 -13.67 -30.01 -0.56
N ILE A 30 -12.95 -28.97 -0.98
CA ILE A 30 -12.64 -27.82 -0.15
C ILE A 30 -13.89 -26.92 -0.03
N ASP A 31 -14.31 -26.64 1.21
CA ASP A 31 -15.23 -25.53 1.48
C ASP A 31 -14.48 -24.20 1.34
N TYR A 32 -14.47 -23.68 0.12
CA TYR A 32 -13.89 -22.37 -0.20
C TYR A 32 -14.60 -21.22 0.52
N ALA A 33 -15.85 -21.35 0.96
CA ALA A 33 -16.53 -20.30 1.71
C ALA A 33 -15.99 -20.24 3.15
N ALA A 34 -15.89 -21.39 3.82
CA ALA A 34 -15.28 -21.50 5.15
C ALA A 34 -13.79 -21.11 5.13
N ALA A 35 -13.03 -21.56 4.12
CA ALA A 35 -11.62 -21.21 3.98
C ALA A 35 -11.41 -19.70 3.79
N ASN A 36 -12.21 -19.06 2.94
CA ASN A 36 -12.15 -17.60 2.76
C ASN A 36 -12.58 -16.84 4.03
N ALA A 37 -13.57 -17.34 4.77
CA ALA A 37 -13.98 -16.74 6.04
C ALA A 37 -12.85 -16.79 7.09
N ALA A 38 -12.18 -17.94 7.26
CA ALA A 38 -11.02 -18.08 8.13
C ALA A 38 -9.85 -17.18 7.71
N ILE A 39 -9.55 -17.08 6.40
CA ILE A 39 -8.52 -16.16 5.89
C ILE A 39 -8.88 -14.71 6.25
N VAL A 40 -10.14 -14.28 6.14
CA VAL A 40 -10.54 -12.92 6.54
C VAL A 40 -10.40 -12.69 8.05
N GLN A 41 -10.94 -13.59 8.88
CA GLN A 41 -11.02 -13.40 10.33
C GLN A 41 -9.69 -13.64 11.06
N ASP A 42 -8.93 -14.67 10.66
CA ASP A 42 -7.74 -15.13 11.38
C ASP A 42 -6.43 -14.63 10.75
N HIS A 43 -6.44 -14.33 9.44
CA HIS A 43 -5.26 -13.83 8.72
C HIS A 43 -5.30 -12.32 8.47
N LEU A 44 -6.30 -11.82 7.74
CA LEU A 44 -6.33 -10.45 7.22
C LEU A 44 -6.67 -9.40 8.29
N LEU A 45 -7.82 -9.52 8.96
CA LEU A 45 -8.32 -8.49 9.88
C LEU A 45 -7.39 -8.26 11.10
N PRO A 46 -6.82 -9.28 11.78
CA PRO A 46 -5.95 -9.05 12.93
C PRO A 46 -4.66 -8.31 12.56
N ARG A 47 -4.11 -8.57 11.36
CA ARG A 47 -2.88 -7.91 10.88
C ARG A 47 -3.12 -6.46 10.45
N TYR A 48 -4.28 -6.15 9.86
CA TYR A 48 -4.65 -4.76 9.63
C TYR A 48 -4.98 -4.01 10.93
N HIS A 49 -5.53 -4.68 11.94
CA HIS A 49 -5.68 -4.09 13.27
C HIS A 49 -4.31 -3.78 13.90
N ASP A 50 -3.40 -4.75 13.93
CA ASP A 50 -2.03 -4.59 14.44
C ASP A 50 -1.27 -3.45 13.74
N PHE A 51 -1.33 -3.39 12.41
CA PHE A 51 -0.77 -2.28 11.63
C PHE A 51 -1.42 -0.93 11.97
N THR A 52 -2.72 -0.90 12.28
CA THR A 52 -3.42 0.33 12.71
C THR A 52 -3.03 0.77 14.12
N THR A 53 -2.86 -0.17 15.06
CA THR A 53 -2.40 0.12 16.42
C THR A 53 -0.97 0.65 16.41
N THR A 54 -0.06 -0.07 15.77
CA THR A 54 1.37 0.28 15.73
C THR A 54 1.66 1.59 14.98
N THR A 55 0.86 1.93 13.96
CA THR A 55 0.94 3.26 13.31
C THR A 55 0.38 4.39 14.19
N ALA A 56 -0.63 4.14 15.03
CA ALA A 56 -1.09 5.12 16.02
C ALA A 56 -0.07 5.37 17.14
N ASP A 57 0.70 4.35 17.55
CA ASP A 57 1.84 4.50 18.45
C ASP A 57 2.99 5.29 17.79
N LEU A 58 3.30 5.01 16.52
CA LEU A 58 4.25 5.79 15.72
C LEU A 58 3.81 7.26 15.59
N MET A 59 2.52 7.53 15.34
CA MET A 59 1.97 8.90 15.36
C MET A 59 2.21 9.58 16.71
N THR A 60 1.92 8.88 17.80
CA THR A 60 2.06 9.38 19.17
C THR A 60 3.51 9.64 19.56
N ALA A 61 4.47 8.90 19.00
CA ALA A 61 5.90 9.18 19.13
C ALA A 61 6.32 10.36 18.24
N ALA A 62 5.95 10.34 16.96
CA ALA A 62 6.33 11.34 15.95
C ALA A 62 5.87 12.76 16.32
N GLN A 63 4.68 12.89 16.93
CA GLN A 63 4.16 14.17 17.43
C GLN A 63 4.99 14.79 18.57
N LYS A 64 5.79 14.00 19.31
CA LYS A 64 6.67 14.48 20.39
C LYS A 64 8.06 14.91 19.90
N LEU A 65 8.44 14.54 18.67
CA LEU A 65 9.77 14.79 18.10
C LEU A 65 10.05 16.28 17.82
N CYS A 66 9.00 17.09 17.71
CA CYS A 66 9.05 18.54 17.85
C CYS A 66 8.34 18.90 19.19
N PRO A 67 8.77 19.94 19.95
CA PRO A 67 9.50 21.12 19.49
C PRO A 67 11.02 21.08 19.66
N ASP A 68 11.55 20.21 20.51
CA ASP A 68 12.99 19.93 20.61
C ASP A 68 13.24 18.43 20.47
N VAL A 69 14.21 18.07 19.62
CA VAL A 69 14.53 16.68 19.30
C VAL A 69 15.43 16.11 20.40
N GLY A 70 14.84 15.53 21.44
CA GLY A 70 15.58 14.80 22.45
C GLY A 70 16.17 13.49 21.89
N VAL A 71 17.24 13.00 22.53
CA VAL A 71 17.81 11.67 22.19
C VAL A 71 16.78 10.57 22.49
N ALA A 72 16.06 10.68 23.63
CA ALA A 72 15.01 9.75 24.00
C ALA A 72 13.83 9.76 22.99
N ASP A 73 13.42 10.94 22.52
CA ASP A 73 12.32 11.08 21.57
C ASP A 73 12.69 10.52 20.18
N LEU A 74 13.94 10.73 19.74
CA LEU A 74 14.44 10.13 18.50
C LEU A 74 14.47 8.60 18.58
N GLU A 75 14.96 8.01 19.68
CA GLU A 75 14.96 6.55 19.87
C GLU A 75 13.56 5.95 20.04
N ALA A 76 12.64 6.67 20.69
CA ALA A 76 11.24 6.29 20.79
C ALA A 76 10.56 6.25 19.40
N VAL A 77 10.79 7.26 18.57
CA VAL A 77 10.27 7.30 17.19
C VAL A 77 10.93 6.24 16.31
N ARG A 78 12.24 5.99 16.44
CA ARG A 78 12.94 4.91 15.72
C ARG A 78 12.39 3.54 16.10
N THR A 79 12.11 3.29 17.39
CA THR A 79 11.52 2.05 17.87
C THR A 79 10.11 1.85 17.31
N ALA A 80 9.23 2.86 17.43
CA ALA A 80 7.87 2.79 16.89
C ALA A 80 7.85 2.68 15.36
N PHE A 81 8.82 3.26 14.65
CA PHE A 81 9.01 3.11 13.21
C PHE A 81 9.25 1.64 12.84
N HIS A 82 10.16 0.96 13.55
CA HIS A 82 10.43 -0.46 13.30
C HIS A 82 9.19 -1.31 13.56
N THR A 83 8.53 -1.14 14.72
CA THR A 83 7.32 -1.90 15.06
C THR A 83 6.20 -1.72 14.02
N ALA A 84 5.94 -0.49 13.57
CA ALA A 84 4.93 -0.21 12.56
C ALA A 84 5.31 -0.71 11.14
N LEU A 85 6.61 -0.68 10.80
CA LEU A 85 7.11 -1.21 9.52
C LEU A 85 7.09 -2.75 9.48
N ASP A 86 7.37 -3.41 10.59
CA ASP A 86 7.26 -4.87 10.74
C ASP A 86 5.79 -5.31 10.64
N ALA A 87 4.89 -4.64 11.35
CA ALA A 87 3.44 -4.85 11.20
C ALA A 87 2.99 -4.65 9.75
N TRP A 88 3.50 -3.62 9.07
CA TRP A 88 3.30 -3.43 7.62
C TRP A 88 3.83 -4.60 6.77
N GLN A 89 5.00 -5.18 7.09
CA GLN A 89 5.51 -6.35 6.36
C GLN A 89 4.54 -7.54 6.42
N THR A 90 3.79 -7.71 7.52
CA THR A 90 2.78 -8.78 7.63
C THR A 90 1.63 -8.63 6.64
N VAL A 91 1.25 -7.39 6.28
CA VAL A 91 0.16 -7.09 5.34
C VAL A 91 0.63 -6.73 3.93
N GLU A 92 1.92 -6.48 3.70
CA GLU A 92 2.46 -5.98 2.42
C GLU A 92 2.21 -6.92 1.22
N HIS A 93 1.98 -8.22 1.48
CA HIS A 93 1.63 -9.20 0.45
C HIS A 93 0.17 -9.06 -0.07
N ILE A 94 -0.70 -8.37 0.67
CA ILE A 94 -2.13 -8.20 0.36
C ILE A 94 -2.28 -7.02 -0.60
N ARG A 95 -2.46 -7.30 -1.89
CA ARG A 95 -2.48 -6.28 -2.98
C ARG A 95 -3.88 -6.00 -3.54
N GLN A 96 -4.90 -6.69 -3.05
CA GLN A 96 -6.27 -6.68 -3.55
C GLN A 96 -7.23 -6.07 -2.52
N GLY A 97 -8.44 -5.73 -2.94
CA GLY A 97 -9.46 -5.14 -2.05
C GLY A 97 -9.23 -3.65 -1.74
N PRO A 98 -9.73 -3.14 -0.59
CA PRO A 98 -9.73 -1.71 -0.27
C PRO A 98 -8.37 -0.99 -0.38
N PRO A 99 -7.21 -1.57 0.02
CA PRO A 99 -5.91 -0.91 -0.11
C PRO A 99 -5.50 -0.56 -1.54
N ALA A 100 -6.02 -1.29 -2.54
CA ALA A 100 -5.75 -1.00 -3.95
C ALA A 100 -6.49 0.26 -4.42
N ALA A 101 -7.74 0.46 -3.98
CA ALA A 101 -8.59 1.58 -4.42
C ALA A 101 -8.03 2.96 -3.99
N THR A 102 -7.33 3.02 -2.86
CA THR A 102 -6.73 4.25 -2.31
C THR A 102 -5.25 4.45 -2.70
N ASN A 103 -4.66 3.49 -3.43
CA ASN A 103 -3.21 3.37 -3.62
C ASN A 103 -2.43 3.31 -2.29
N ALA A 104 -3.02 2.76 -1.22
CA ALA A 104 -2.43 2.73 0.12
C ALA A 104 -1.02 2.14 0.13
N HIS A 105 -0.80 1.03 -0.61
CA HIS A 105 0.50 0.37 -0.65
C HIS A 105 1.65 1.33 -1.03
N ILE A 106 1.51 2.07 -2.14
CA ILE A 106 2.61 2.91 -2.64
C ILE A 106 2.75 4.22 -1.83
N ARG A 107 1.69 4.63 -1.10
CA ARG A 107 1.76 5.71 -0.09
C ARG A 107 2.50 5.27 1.17
N VAL A 108 2.14 4.12 1.75
CA VAL A 108 2.79 3.57 2.95
C VAL A 108 4.25 3.21 2.67
N LYS A 109 4.53 2.53 1.55
CA LYS A 109 5.89 2.12 1.15
C LYS A 109 6.14 2.37 -0.33
N PHE A 110 6.64 3.58 -0.62
CA PHE A 110 7.14 3.97 -1.95
C PHE A 110 8.44 3.20 -2.29
N TRP A 111 8.30 2.02 -2.91
CA TRP A 111 9.42 1.14 -3.25
C TRP A 111 9.15 0.37 -4.56
N PRO A 112 10.15 0.12 -5.43
CA PRO A 112 11.57 0.46 -5.31
C PRO A 112 11.93 1.85 -5.87
N ASP A 113 12.60 2.67 -5.07
CA ASP A 113 13.09 3.99 -5.51
C ASP A 113 14.45 3.92 -6.23
N ARG A 114 14.45 3.40 -7.45
CA ARG A 114 15.64 3.33 -8.33
C ARG A 114 16.18 4.69 -8.79
N LYS A 115 15.58 5.82 -8.39
CA LYS A 115 15.92 7.17 -8.90
C LYS A 115 16.12 8.22 -7.79
N SER A 116 16.15 7.84 -6.51
CA SER A 116 16.21 8.77 -5.36
C SER A 116 15.12 9.85 -5.43
N ILE A 117 13.92 9.47 -5.84
CA ILE A 117 12.73 10.33 -5.86
C ILE A 117 12.39 10.79 -4.45
N VAL A 118 12.54 9.93 -3.43
CA VAL A 118 12.32 10.28 -2.01
C VAL A 118 13.21 11.47 -1.61
N ASP A 119 14.53 11.35 -1.78
CA ASP A 119 15.50 12.40 -1.44
C ASP A 119 15.24 13.72 -2.19
N LYS A 120 14.90 13.61 -3.48
CA LYS A 120 14.61 14.76 -4.36
C LYS A 120 13.32 15.48 -3.98
N HIS A 121 12.30 14.75 -3.53
CA HIS A 121 11.05 15.34 -3.09
C HIS A 121 11.09 15.83 -1.63
N LEU A 122 11.83 15.17 -0.73
CA LEU A 122 12.13 15.71 0.61
C LEU A 122 12.88 17.04 0.50
N THR A 123 13.96 17.09 -0.30
CA THR A 123 14.72 18.33 -0.56
C THR A 123 13.85 19.46 -1.12
N ARG A 124 12.84 19.13 -1.94
CA ARG A 124 11.86 20.09 -2.47
C ARG A 124 10.82 20.51 -1.43
N LEU A 125 10.39 19.58 -0.56
CA LEU A 125 9.43 19.84 0.52
C LEU A 125 10.01 20.80 1.57
N MET A 126 11.25 20.56 2.04
CA MET A 126 11.90 21.45 3.01
C MET A 126 11.99 22.90 2.52
N LYS A 127 12.18 23.09 1.21
CA LYS A 127 12.30 24.40 0.54
C LYS A 127 10.95 25.01 0.12
N ASN A 128 9.82 24.38 0.42
CA ASN A 128 8.50 24.88 0.03
C ASN A 128 8.07 26.04 0.93
N LYS A 129 7.61 27.15 0.33
CA LYS A 129 7.22 28.38 1.06
C LYS A 129 5.74 28.44 1.43
N ASN A 130 4.92 27.45 1.06
CA ASN A 130 3.53 27.37 1.49
C ASN A 130 3.45 26.96 2.97
N PRO A 131 2.94 27.79 3.91
CA PRO A 131 2.83 27.41 5.32
C PRO A 131 1.89 26.22 5.54
N ASP A 132 0.87 26.06 4.70
CA ASP A 132 -0.14 25.01 4.85
C ASP A 132 0.35 23.64 4.34
N ILE A 133 1.58 23.52 3.84
CA ILE A 133 2.06 22.34 3.09
C ILE A 133 2.04 21.03 3.88
N LEU A 134 2.15 21.10 5.22
CA LEU A 134 2.08 19.95 6.12
C LEU A 134 0.69 19.75 6.76
N THR A 135 -0.31 20.58 6.43
CA THR A 135 -1.68 20.34 6.92
C THR A 135 -2.26 19.09 6.25
N PRO A 136 -3.06 18.25 6.92
CA PRO A 136 -3.62 17.03 6.31
C PRO A 136 -4.37 17.28 4.99
N LYS A 137 -5.06 18.44 4.89
CA LYS A 137 -5.78 18.91 3.70
C LYS A 137 -4.87 19.12 2.48
N VAL A 138 -3.58 19.43 2.67
CA VAL A 138 -2.63 19.68 1.57
C VAL A 138 -1.65 18.51 1.43
N TYR A 139 -1.20 17.93 2.56
CA TYR A 139 -0.15 16.93 2.59
C TYR A 139 -0.55 15.63 1.88
N GLY A 140 -1.82 15.19 1.98
CA GLY A 140 -2.32 14.03 1.21
C GLY A 140 -2.22 14.18 -0.33
N HIS A 141 -2.06 15.42 -0.82
CA HIS A 141 -1.91 15.78 -2.22
C HIS A 141 -0.48 16.18 -2.63
N VAL A 142 0.51 16.16 -1.73
CA VAL A 142 1.92 16.27 -2.15
C VAL A 142 2.39 14.95 -2.81
N SER A 143 3.67 14.87 -3.19
CA SER A 143 4.20 13.67 -3.83
C SER A 143 4.14 12.46 -2.90
N ILE A 144 3.60 11.34 -3.39
CA ILE A 144 3.56 10.05 -2.69
C ILE A 144 4.95 9.65 -2.15
N ALA A 145 6.03 10.02 -2.84
CA ALA A 145 7.41 9.74 -2.43
C ALA A 145 7.88 10.51 -1.17
N VAL A 146 7.05 11.34 -0.53
CA VAL A 146 7.32 11.90 0.80
C VAL A 146 6.34 11.47 1.88
N GLN A 147 5.33 10.62 1.58
CA GLN A 147 4.17 10.36 2.45
C GLN A 147 4.23 9.08 3.30
N GLY A 148 5.35 8.33 3.31
CA GLY A 148 5.38 7.00 3.94
C GLY A 148 6.72 6.61 4.55
N PHE A 149 6.84 5.35 4.97
CA PHE A 149 8.01 4.81 5.67
C PHE A 149 9.36 5.16 5.00
N PRO A 150 9.54 5.02 3.66
CA PRO A 150 10.83 5.37 3.03
C PRO A 150 11.19 6.85 3.17
N ALA A 151 10.22 7.75 3.27
CA ALA A 151 10.47 9.17 3.48
C ALA A 151 10.82 9.49 4.93
N MET A 152 10.16 8.83 5.89
CA MET A 152 10.48 8.94 7.30
C MET A 152 11.86 8.31 7.61
N GLU A 153 12.21 7.21 6.96
CA GLU A 153 13.51 6.53 7.07
C GLU A 153 14.68 7.51 6.81
N ARG A 154 14.61 8.28 5.71
CA ARG A 154 15.64 9.28 5.32
C ARG A 154 15.73 10.50 6.24
N LEU A 155 14.80 10.65 7.18
CA LEU A 155 14.81 11.66 8.23
C LEU A 155 15.33 11.08 9.55
N LEU A 156 15.00 9.82 9.89
CA LEU A 156 15.31 9.20 11.17
C LEU A 156 16.66 8.46 11.23
N PHE A 157 17.10 7.80 10.15
CA PHE A 157 18.21 6.82 10.19
C PHE A 157 19.48 7.29 9.45
N THR A 158 19.70 8.59 9.40
CA THR A 158 21.00 9.15 8.97
C THR A 158 21.90 9.43 10.17
N GLU A 159 23.22 9.37 9.98
CA GLU A 159 24.21 9.56 11.06
C GLU A 159 24.03 10.91 11.78
N ASP A 160 23.64 11.94 11.02
CA ASP A 160 23.39 13.30 11.49
C ASP A 160 21.90 13.61 11.76
N ALA A 161 21.02 12.59 11.81
CA ALA A 161 19.56 12.76 11.96
C ALA A 161 19.18 13.67 13.14
N ALA A 162 19.79 13.49 14.32
CA ALA A 162 19.51 14.32 15.49
C ALA A 162 19.83 15.82 15.28
N ALA A 163 20.84 16.13 14.47
CA ALA A 163 21.16 17.51 14.09
C ALA A 163 20.22 18.02 13.00
N ARG A 164 19.95 17.21 11.97
CA ARG A 164 19.06 17.56 10.84
C ARG A 164 17.61 17.78 11.27
N LEU A 165 17.08 16.99 12.18
CA LEU A 165 15.72 17.13 12.69
C LEU A 165 15.51 18.47 13.45
N LYS A 166 16.58 19.04 14.04
CA LYS A 166 16.59 20.37 14.69
C LYS A 166 16.79 21.54 13.72
N GLN A 167 17.05 21.33 12.43
CA GLN A 167 17.36 22.41 11.48
C GLN A 167 16.15 23.35 11.25
N THR A 168 16.46 24.65 11.16
CA THR A 168 15.49 25.74 10.90
C THR A 168 15.97 26.70 9.82
N ASP A 169 16.90 26.28 8.97
CA ASP A 169 17.39 27.00 7.79
C ASP A 169 16.37 27.00 6.63
N THR A 170 15.46 26.02 6.69
CA THR A 170 14.46 25.70 5.67
C THR A 170 13.06 26.05 6.18
N PRO A 171 12.16 26.58 5.32
CA PRO A 171 10.80 26.97 5.73
C PRO A 171 9.97 25.85 6.37
N VAL A 172 10.20 24.59 5.98
CA VAL A 172 9.55 23.41 6.55
C VAL A 172 10.57 22.63 7.38
N LYS A 173 10.35 22.52 8.70
CA LYS A 173 11.25 21.84 9.62
C LYS A 173 11.26 20.32 9.40
N PRO A 174 12.42 19.63 9.37
CA PRO A 174 12.46 18.19 9.15
C PRO A 174 11.74 17.35 10.23
N CYS A 175 11.77 17.74 11.52
CA CYS A 175 10.97 17.03 12.54
C CYS A 175 9.46 17.10 12.28
N ALA A 176 8.97 18.23 11.73
CA ALA A 176 7.55 18.41 11.43
C ALA A 176 7.10 17.54 10.25
N VAL A 177 8.01 17.23 9.31
CA VAL A 177 7.73 16.26 8.24
C VAL A 177 7.57 14.85 8.79
N VAL A 178 8.34 14.44 9.81
CA VAL A 178 8.12 13.15 10.49
C VAL A 178 6.72 13.08 11.10
N GLY A 179 6.28 14.13 11.80
CA GLY A 179 4.91 14.24 12.31
C GLY A 179 3.84 14.21 11.21
N ALA A 180 4.08 14.85 10.06
CA ALA A 180 3.14 14.88 8.94
C ALA A 180 3.06 13.56 8.14
N ILE A 181 4.10 12.72 8.17
CA ILE A 181 4.05 11.37 7.58
C ILE A 181 3.24 10.39 8.45
N ALA A 182 3.20 10.64 9.76
CA ALA A 182 2.56 9.75 10.72
C ALA A 182 1.07 10.06 10.98
N ALA A 183 0.45 10.99 10.24
CA ALA A 183 -0.89 11.55 10.51
C ALA A 183 -1.83 11.48 9.29
#